data_AF-A0A1T5G6T4-F1
#
_entry.id   AF-A0A1T5G6T4-F1
#
_cell.length_a   1.000
_cell.length_b   1.000
_cell.length_c   1.000
_cell.angle_alpha   90.00
_cell.angle_beta   90.00
_cell.angle_gamma   90.00
#
_symmetry.space_group_name_H-M   'P 1'
#
loop_
_entity.id
_entity.type
_entity.pdbx_description
1 polymer ?
#
loop_
_entity_poly.entity_id
_entity_poly.type
_entity_poly.pdbx_seq_one_letter_code
_entity_poly.pdbx_strand_id
1 'polypeptide(L)'
;MKTNIKILSLSIFMFGLVGVFSTTKAQTSNHSELQEVTVKSGDGFGELRNLLKDNFDFNNPTFKEGIINSDVSFSLTPEGKISNVHAKGDCKNVSKEIENVLTHLLYKVDVSKLKSSMLADEYTFPVTVSIAQR
;
A
#
# COMPACT_ATOMS: atom_id res chain seq x y z
N MET A 1 68.01 50.79 -9.45
CA MET A 1 67.36 49.89 -10.42
C MET A 1 65.91 50.33 -10.57
N LYS A 2 65.44 50.48 -11.82
CA LYS A 2 64.06 50.86 -12.15
C LYS A 2 63.16 49.63 -12.09
N THR A 3 61.99 49.74 -11.45
CA THR A 3 60.93 48.74 -11.58
C THR A 3 59.61 49.44 -11.81
N ASN A 4 59.06 49.22 -13.01
CA ASN A 4 57.80 49.77 -13.49
C ASN A 4 56.63 48.99 -12.87
N ILE A 5 55.75 49.66 -12.15
CA ILE A 5 54.51 49.09 -11.61
C ILE A 5 53.43 49.23 -12.68
N LYS A 6 52.98 48.10 -13.22
CA LYS A 6 51.89 48.00 -14.19
C LYS A 6 50.55 48.03 -13.45
N ILE A 7 49.69 48.97 -13.82
CA ILE A 7 48.29 49.06 -13.39
C ILE A 7 47.51 47.91 -14.05
N LEU A 8 46.80 47.10 -13.27
CA LEU A 8 45.88 46.08 -13.77
C LEU A 8 44.49 46.25 -13.14
N SER A 9 43.56 46.49 -14.05
CA SER A 9 42.09 46.58 -14.05
C SER A 9 41.26 46.11 -12.83
N LEU A 10 40.47 47.07 -12.32
CA LEU A 10 39.00 47.08 -12.27
C LEU A 10 38.25 45.75 -12.50
N SER A 11 37.53 45.24 -11.49
CA SER A 11 36.34 44.39 -11.70
C SER A 11 35.38 44.44 -10.50
N ILE A 12 34.38 45.29 -10.67
CA ILE A 12 32.96 45.19 -10.29
C ILE A 12 32.56 44.15 -9.23
N PHE A 13 32.04 44.68 -8.12
CA PHE A 13 31.19 44.03 -7.12
C PHE A 13 29.89 43.51 -7.77
N MET A 14 29.59 42.22 -7.63
CA MET A 14 28.23 41.70 -7.77
C MET A 14 27.92 40.79 -6.58
N PHE A 15 27.01 41.26 -5.72
CA PHE A 15 26.36 40.49 -4.67
C PHE A 15 25.45 39.44 -5.31
N GLY A 16 25.70 38.17 -5.05
CA GLY A 16 24.79 37.05 -5.32
C GLY A 16 24.51 36.27 -4.05
N LEU A 17 23.50 36.70 -3.29
CA LEU A 17 22.65 35.82 -2.46
C LEU A 17 21.60 35.26 -3.45
N VAL A 18 21.20 33.99 -3.53
CA VAL A 18 20.67 33.04 -2.54
C VAL A 18 20.62 31.66 -3.23
N GLY A 19 20.80 30.55 -2.51
CA GLY A 19 20.35 29.24 -3.00
C GLY A 19 21.05 28.05 -2.35
N VAL A 20 20.50 27.56 -1.24
CA VAL A 20 20.95 26.40 -0.47
C VAL A 20 20.95 25.13 -1.35
N PHE A 21 22.11 24.49 -1.52
CA PHE A 21 22.20 23.19 -2.17
C PHE A 21 21.69 22.08 -1.22
N SER A 22 20.56 21.50 -1.61
CA SER A 22 20.03 20.16 -1.34
C SER A 22 20.69 19.33 -0.23
N THR A 23 20.13 19.37 0.98
CA THR A 23 20.27 18.27 1.94
C THR A 23 19.20 17.22 1.69
N THR A 24 19.42 16.32 0.74
CA THR A 24 18.67 15.07 0.63
C THR A 24 19.60 13.91 0.97
N LYS A 25 19.85 13.73 2.27
CA LYS A 25 20.29 12.45 2.80
C LYS A 25 19.06 11.53 2.83
N ALA A 26 18.72 10.93 1.69
CA ALA A 26 17.84 9.77 1.71
C ALA A 26 18.66 8.62 2.32
N GLN A 27 18.40 8.31 3.58
CA GLN A 27 18.99 7.17 4.24
C GLN A 27 18.53 5.91 3.52
N THR A 28 19.47 5.22 2.85
CA THR A 28 19.33 3.80 2.55
C THR A 28 19.43 3.04 3.87
N SER A 29 18.30 2.90 4.58
CA SER A 29 18.17 1.88 5.60
C SER A 29 17.69 0.60 4.92
N ASN A 30 18.59 -0.38 4.85
CA ASN A 30 18.24 -1.78 4.66
C ASN A 30 17.22 -2.17 5.73
N HIS A 31 15.94 -2.17 5.38
CA HIS A 31 14.89 -2.78 6.17
C HIS A 31 13.98 -3.45 5.15
N SER A 32 13.89 -4.78 5.20
CA SER A 32 12.85 -5.53 4.53
C SER A 32 11.51 -4.89 4.89
N GLU A 33 10.96 -4.10 3.97
CA GLU A 33 9.76 -3.32 4.25
C GLU A 33 8.62 -4.29 4.56
N LEU A 34 8.06 -4.05 5.73
CA LEU A 34 6.92 -4.73 6.30
C LEU A 34 5.78 -4.75 5.29
N GLN A 35 5.17 -5.91 5.10
CA GLN A 35 3.94 -6.10 4.33
C GLN A 35 2.79 -5.31 4.99
N GLU A 36 2.60 -4.08 4.54
CA GLU A 36 1.55 -3.19 5.02
C GLU A 36 0.32 -3.31 4.11
N VAL A 37 -0.69 -4.03 4.61
CA VAL A 37 -2.07 -3.80 4.16
C VAL A 37 -2.50 -2.50 4.83
N THR A 38 -2.55 -1.39 4.09
CA THR A 38 -2.92 -0.08 4.63
C THR A 38 -4.30 -0.16 5.31
N VAL A 39 -4.32 -0.07 6.64
CA VAL A 39 -5.56 -0.16 7.44
C VAL A 39 -6.24 1.21 7.45
N LYS A 40 -7.32 1.38 6.67
CA LYS A 40 -8.26 2.49 6.92
C LYS A 40 -9.01 2.21 8.21
N SER A 41 -8.55 2.77 9.32
CA SER A 41 -9.21 2.69 10.61
C SER A 41 -10.59 3.36 10.54
N GLY A 42 -11.68 2.58 10.63
CA GLY A 42 -13.05 3.09 10.74
C GLY A 42 -14.09 2.51 9.77
N ASP A 43 -13.74 1.53 8.94
CA ASP A 43 -14.66 0.92 7.96
C ASP A 43 -15.38 -0.35 8.45
N GLY A 44 -15.08 -0.85 9.66
CA GLY A 44 -15.69 -2.06 10.21
C GLY A 44 -15.08 -3.38 9.70
N PHE A 45 -14.12 -3.34 8.77
CA PHE A 45 -13.51 -4.52 8.14
C PHE A 45 -12.03 -4.73 8.56
N GLY A 46 -11.60 -4.10 9.66
CA GLY A 46 -10.23 -4.25 10.19
C GLY A 46 -9.86 -5.70 10.54
N GLU A 47 -10.76 -6.43 11.19
CA GLU A 47 -10.53 -7.84 11.55
C GLU A 47 -10.52 -8.75 10.32
N LEU A 48 -11.42 -8.50 9.36
CA LEU A 48 -11.44 -9.21 8.09
C LEU A 48 -10.11 -9.09 7.34
N ARG A 49 -9.49 -7.91 7.35
CA ARG A 49 -8.14 -7.67 6.79
C ARG A 49 -7.09 -8.57 7.39
N ASN A 50 -7.06 -8.64 8.72
CA ASN A 50 -6.09 -9.45 9.44
C ASN A 50 -6.30 -10.92 9.12
N LEU A 51 -7.55 -11.39 9.15
CA LEU A 51 -7.87 -12.77 8.82
C LEU A 51 -7.49 -13.15 7.38
N LEU A 52 -7.73 -12.27 6.41
CA LEU A 52 -7.28 -12.51 5.04
C LEU A 52 -5.75 -12.64 4.99
N LYS A 53 -5.03 -11.69 5.60
CA LYS A 53 -3.56 -11.72 5.66
C LYS A 53 -3.03 -13.00 6.32
N ASP A 54 -3.60 -13.40 7.45
CA ASP A 54 -3.11 -14.50 8.25
C ASP A 54 -3.37 -15.88 7.60
N ASN A 55 -4.35 -15.96 6.71
CA ASN A 55 -4.74 -17.22 6.04
C ASN A 55 -4.33 -17.29 4.56
N PHE A 56 -3.72 -16.24 4.01
CA PHE A 56 -3.29 -16.19 2.61
C PHE A 56 -1.98 -16.95 2.41
N ASP A 57 -1.92 -17.86 1.42
CA ASP A 57 -0.69 -18.60 1.10
C ASP A 57 0.31 -17.78 0.28
N PHE A 58 1.13 -16.95 0.95
CA PHE A 58 2.20 -16.19 0.31
C PHE A 58 3.28 -17.04 -0.36
N ASN A 59 3.34 -18.35 -0.10
CA ASN A 59 4.36 -19.26 -0.61
C ASN A 59 3.90 -20.04 -1.86
N ASN A 60 2.67 -19.85 -2.33
CA ASN A 60 2.16 -20.55 -3.50
C ASN A 60 3.04 -20.25 -4.75
N PRO A 61 3.70 -21.26 -5.35
CA PRO A 61 4.64 -21.07 -6.46
C PRO A 61 3.98 -20.57 -7.75
N THR A 62 2.64 -20.61 -7.83
CA THR A 62 1.89 -20.13 -8.99
C THR A 62 1.64 -18.62 -8.97
N PHE A 63 2.04 -17.93 -7.90
CA PHE A 63 1.87 -16.50 -7.75
C PHE A 63 3.03 -15.75 -8.39
N LYS A 64 2.71 -14.67 -9.10
CA LYS A 64 3.72 -13.79 -9.69
C LYS A 64 4.32 -12.89 -8.61
N GLU A 65 5.60 -12.63 -8.71
CA GLU A 65 6.29 -11.65 -7.86
C GLU A 65 5.83 -10.22 -8.18
N GLY A 66 5.98 -9.32 -7.21
CA GLY A 66 5.62 -7.91 -7.33
C GLY A 66 4.32 -7.54 -6.63
N ILE A 67 3.79 -6.37 -6.99
CA ILE A 67 2.56 -5.82 -6.45
C ILE A 67 1.39 -6.26 -7.31
N ILE A 68 0.41 -6.90 -6.68
CA ILE A 68 -0.80 -7.41 -7.33
C ILE A 68 -2.00 -6.75 -6.66
N ASN A 69 -2.83 -6.08 -7.46
CA ASN A 69 -4.07 -5.47 -6.98
C ASN A 69 -5.25 -6.37 -7.32
N SER A 70 -6.24 -6.41 -6.43
CA SER A 70 -7.49 -7.11 -6.62
C SER A 70 -8.62 -6.34 -5.95
N ASP A 71 -9.74 -6.21 -6.65
CA ASP A 71 -10.99 -5.75 -6.08
C ASP A 71 -11.81 -6.97 -5.68
N VAL A 72 -12.23 -7.00 -4.42
CA VAL A 72 -13.01 -8.11 -3.86
C VAL A 72 -14.41 -7.62 -3.55
N SER A 73 -15.40 -8.18 -4.25
CA SER A 73 -16.81 -7.99 -3.96
C SER A 73 -17.32 -9.08 -3.03
N PHE A 74 -18.18 -8.71 -2.07
CA PHE A 74 -18.93 -9.68 -1.26
C PHE A 74 -20.21 -9.06 -0.68
N SER A 75 -21.14 -9.92 -0.26
CA SER A 75 -22.35 -9.55 0.47
C SER A 75 -22.27 -10.01 1.92
N LEU A 76 -22.96 -9.30 2.81
CA LEU A 76 -23.16 -9.73 4.20
C LEU A 76 -24.58 -10.26 4.37
N THR A 77 -24.72 -11.43 5.00
CA THR A 77 -26.03 -11.89 5.47
C THR A 77 -26.51 -11.02 6.64
N PRO A 78 -27.80 -11.09 7.05
CA PRO A 78 -28.30 -10.33 8.19
C PRO A 78 -27.54 -10.60 9.51
N GLU A 79 -26.99 -11.81 9.69
CA GLU A 79 -26.13 -12.15 10.83
C GLU A 79 -24.64 -11.79 10.64
N GLY A 80 -24.29 -11.09 9.58
CA GLY A 80 -22.93 -10.61 9.30
C GLY A 80 -21.99 -11.61 8.67
N LYS A 81 -22.48 -12.77 8.20
CA LYS A 81 -21.65 -13.75 7.50
C LYS A 81 -21.30 -13.24 6.10
N ILE A 82 -20.05 -13.42 5.69
CA ILE A 82 -19.60 -13.12 4.34
C ILE A 82 -20.16 -14.15 3.35
N SER A 83 -20.67 -13.67 2.22
CA SER A 83 -21.28 -14.48 1.16
C SER A 83 -21.03 -13.85 -0.21
N ASN A 84 -21.28 -14.60 -1.29
CA ASN A 84 -21.13 -14.12 -2.68
C ASN A 84 -19.76 -13.47 -2.96
N VAL A 85 -18.69 -14.07 -2.44
CA VAL A 85 -17.34 -13.53 -2.63
C VAL A 85 -16.92 -13.68 -4.09
N HIS A 86 -16.47 -12.58 -4.67
CA HIS A 86 -15.86 -12.56 -5.99
C HIS A 86 -14.64 -11.64 -5.98
N ALA A 87 -13.49 -12.12 -6.46
CA ALA A 87 -12.28 -11.32 -6.59
C ALA A 87 -11.86 -11.18 -8.05
N LYS A 88 -11.53 -9.95 -8.44
CA LYS A 88 -11.01 -9.64 -9.77
C LYS A 88 -9.76 -8.79 -9.62
N GLY A 89 -8.67 -9.22 -10.23
CA GLY A 89 -7.41 -8.49 -10.13
C GLY A 89 -6.39 -8.85 -11.19
N ASP A 90 -5.18 -8.33 -11.00
CA ASP A 90 -4.07 -8.42 -11.96
C ASP A 90 -3.57 -9.87 -12.14
N CYS A 91 -3.80 -10.74 -11.14
CA CYS A 91 -3.40 -12.14 -11.16
C CYS A 91 -4.53 -13.07 -10.71
N LYS A 92 -5.02 -13.89 -11.66
CA LYS A 92 -6.13 -14.84 -11.44
C LYS A 92 -5.87 -15.82 -10.29
N ASN A 93 -4.63 -16.26 -10.08
CA ASN A 93 -4.29 -17.20 -9.00
C ASN A 93 -4.39 -16.53 -7.63
N VAL A 94 -3.95 -15.28 -7.51
CA VAL A 94 -4.11 -14.48 -6.28
C VAL A 94 -5.59 -14.19 -6.02
N SER A 95 -6.35 -13.79 -7.05
CA SER A 95 -7.79 -13.55 -6.89
C SER A 95 -8.52 -14.81 -6.41
N LYS A 96 -8.21 -15.98 -6.98
CA LYS A 96 -8.77 -17.27 -6.54
C LYS A 96 -8.41 -17.61 -5.10
N GLU A 97 -7.18 -17.33 -4.68
CA GLU A 97 -6.77 -17.56 -3.31
C GLU A 97 -7.52 -16.64 -2.33
N ILE A 98 -7.69 -15.36 -2.69
CA ILE A 98 -8.50 -14.43 -1.90
C ILE A 98 -9.94 -14.93 -1.78
N GLU A 99 -10.57 -15.36 -2.88
CA GLU A 99 -11.90 -15.97 -2.87
C GLU A 99 -11.94 -17.20 -1.96
N ASN A 100 -10.94 -18.08 -2.08
CA ASN A 100 -10.83 -19.29 -1.28
C ASN A 100 -10.74 -18.99 0.21
N VAL A 101 -9.85 -18.09 0.63
CA VAL A 101 -9.71 -17.70 2.04
C VAL A 101 -11.03 -17.15 2.56
N LEU A 102 -11.58 -16.12 1.91
CA LEU A 102 -12.76 -15.41 2.41
C LEU A 102 -14.02 -16.27 2.43
N THR A 103 -14.17 -17.20 1.48
CA THR A 103 -15.33 -18.12 1.44
C THR A 103 -15.30 -19.14 2.57
N HIS A 104 -14.11 -19.52 3.04
CA HIS A 104 -13.93 -20.51 4.11
C HIS A 104 -13.75 -19.89 5.50
N LEU A 105 -13.68 -18.56 5.62
CA LEU A 105 -13.67 -17.90 6.92
C LEU A 105 -14.99 -18.16 7.67
N LEU A 106 -14.87 -18.65 8.91
CA LEU A 106 -16.02 -18.75 9.84
C LEU A 106 -16.36 -17.40 10.49
N TYR A 107 -15.59 -16.36 10.17
CA TYR A 107 -15.74 -15.01 10.69
C TYR A 107 -17.08 -14.37 10.28
N LYS A 108 -17.64 -13.59 11.21
CA LYS A 108 -18.83 -12.79 11.00
C LYS A 108 -18.52 -11.35 11.32
N VAL A 109 -18.82 -10.45 10.38
CA VAL A 109 -18.75 -9.01 10.60
C VAL A 109 -19.81 -8.63 11.62
N ASP A 110 -19.42 -7.87 12.63
CA ASP A 110 -20.36 -7.31 13.58
C ASP A 110 -21.16 -6.17 12.93
N VAL A 111 -22.29 -6.52 12.31
CA VAL A 111 -23.17 -5.58 11.61
C VAL A 111 -23.70 -4.47 12.54
N SER A 112 -23.73 -4.70 13.86
CA SER A 112 -24.15 -3.67 14.83
C SER A 112 -23.14 -2.53 14.96
N LYS A 113 -21.87 -2.79 14.61
CA LYS A 113 -20.79 -1.79 14.58
C LYS A 113 -20.72 -1.03 13.26
N LEU A 114 -21.45 -1.47 12.23
CA LEU A 114 -21.55 -0.75 10.97
C LEU A 114 -22.48 0.45 11.14
N LYS A 115 -22.06 1.62 10.67
CA LYS A 115 -22.94 2.80 10.64
C LYS A 115 -24.07 2.53 9.64
N SER A 116 -25.26 3.12 9.86
CA SER A 116 -26.40 2.95 8.94
C SER A 116 -26.07 3.36 7.49
N SER A 117 -25.16 4.33 7.31
CA SER A 117 -24.65 4.75 6.00
C SER A 117 -23.72 3.74 5.31
N MET A 118 -23.37 2.63 5.99
CA MET A 118 -22.45 1.59 5.52
C MET A 118 -23.18 0.26 5.29
N LEU A 119 -24.49 0.21 5.50
CA LEU A 119 -25.30 -0.94 5.13
C LEU A 119 -25.48 -0.93 3.61
N ALA A 120 -25.05 -2.01 2.96
CA ALA A 120 -25.12 -2.20 1.52
C ALA A 120 -25.38 -3.66 1.20
N ASP A 121 -26.00 -3.92 0.04
CA ASP A 121 -26.21 -5.29 -0.45
C ASP A 121 -24.89 -5.94 -0.89
N GLU A 122 -23.94 -5.12 -1.35
CA GLU A 122 -22.62 -5.54 -1.81
C GLU A 122 -21.55 -4.55 -1.34
N TYR A 123 -20.41 -5.10 -0.93
CA TYR A 123 -19.23 -4.40 -0.46
C TYR A 123 -18.08 -4.64 -1.43
N THR A 124 -17.32 -3.58 -1.74
CA THR A 124 -16.05 -3.70 -2.46
C THR A 124 -14.89 -3.45 -1.52
N PHE A 125 -13.98 -4.41 -1.46
CA PHE A 125 -12.87 -4.46 -0.55
C PHE A 125 -11.56 -4.56 -1.35
N PRO A 126 -10.84 -3.45 -1.55
CA PRO A 126 -9.60 -3.44 -2.32
C PRO A 126 -8.49 -4.15 -1.55
N VAL A 127 -7.80 -5.07 -2.23
CA VAL A 127 -6.70 -5.87 -1.69
C VAL A 127 -5.47 -5.67 -2.56
N THR A 128 -4.36 -5.29 -1.92
CA THR A 128 -3.04 -5.24 -2.54
C THR A 128 -2.15 -6.28 -1.87
N VAL A 129 -1.61 -7.19 -2.67
CA VAL A 129 -0.66 -8.22 -2.23
C VAL A 129 0.71 -7.88 -2.79
N SER A 130 1.73 -7.83 -1.93
CA SER A 130 3.13 -7.69 -2.35
C SER A 130 3.84 -9.02 -2.14
N ILE A 131 4.30 -9.63 -3.22
CA ILE A 131 5.02 -10.91 -3.20
C ILE A 131 6.48 -10.60 -3.49
N ALA A 132 7.33 -10.82 -2.50
CA ALA A 132 8.77 -10.64 -2.63
C ALA A 132 9.36 -11.59 -3.67
N GLN A 133 10.51 -11.21 -4.23
CA GLN A 133 11.27 -12.07 -5.13
C GLN A 133 11.71 -13.35 -4.39
N ARG A 134 11.61 -14.49 -5.06
CA ARG A 134 11.87 -15.83 -4.49
C ARG A 134 13.19 -16.41 -4.96
#